data_AF-A0A1V5D7X4-F1
#
_entry.id   AF-A0A1V5D7X4-F1
#
_cell.length_a   1.000
_cell.length_b   1.000
_cell.length_c   1.000
_cell.angle_alpha   90.00
_cell.angle_beta   90.00
_cell.angle_gamma   90.00
#
_symmetry.space_group_name_H-M   'P 1'
#
loop_
_entity.id
_entity.type
_entity.pdbx_description
1 polymer ?
#
loop_
_entity_poly.entity_id
_entity_poly.type
_entity_poly.pdbx_seq_one_letter_code
_entity_poly.pdbx_strand_id
1 'polypeptide(L)'
;MLGNSKGFTLIELIIIIVILGILAAVAIPKYIDMRQQAADSSARGILGGLRGAVTMVYADRAINNYTTPIDMTTVLNQVQLSGYDSSTYGPAALTVTISNQTYTYYLNDTTSIPTTPPSVTIQTSTGTPNW
;
A
#
# COMPACT_ATOMS: atom_id res chain seq x y z
N MET A 1 -29.28 -29.35 45.66
CA MET A 1 -28.69 -28.12 45.06
C MET A 1 -29.18 -28.06 43.62
N LEU A 2 -30.23 -27.29 43.33
CA LEU A 2 -30.72 -27.12 41.96
C LEU A 2 -30.58 -25.63 41.62
N GLY A 3 -29.62 -25.33 40.75
CA GLY A 3 -29.33 -23.96 40.33
C GLY A 3 -30.49 -23.37 39.53
N ASN A 4 -30.85 -22.13 39.84
CA ASN A 4 -31.78 -21.31 39.05
C ASN A 4 -31.18 -21.02 37.67
N SER A 5 -31.37 -21.92 36.71
CA SER A 5 -31.08 -21.67 35.30
C SER A 5 -32.12 -20.69 34.75
N LYS A 6 -31.86 -19.38 34.89
CA LYS A 6 -32.62 -18.34 34.20
C LYS A 6 -32.33 -18.46 32.70
N GLY A 7 -33.30 -18.92 31.92
CA GLY A 7 -33.22 -18.93 30.46
C GLY A 7 -33.31 -17.51 29.88
N PHE A 8 -32.64 -17.26 28.76
CA PHE A 8 -32.75 -16.02 27.99
C PHE A 8 -34.17 -15.84 27.45
N THR A 9 -34.69 -14.61 27.45
CA THR A 9 -36.00 -14.34 26.84
C THR A 9 -35.87 -14.18 25.32
N LEU A 10 -36.91 -14.60 24.57
CA LEU A 10 -36.94 -14.39 23.11
C LEU A 10 -36.92 -12.90 22.75
N ILE A 11 -37.54 -12.06 23.59
CA ILE A 11 -37.55 -10.60 23.37
C ILE A 11 -36.16 -9.99 23.56
N GLU A 12 -35.36 -10.49 24.52
CA GLU A 12 -33.96 -10.08 24.65
C GLU A 12 -33.19 -10.43 23.38
N LEU A 13 -33.30 -11.66 22.88
CA LEU A 13 -32.56 -12.00 21.67
C LEU A 13 -32.95 -11.12 20.47
N ILE A 14 -34.23 -10.79 20.33
CA ILE A 14 -34.74 -9.92 19.25
C ILE A 14 -34.21 -8.48 19.39
N ILE A 15 -34.25 -7.88 20.57
CA ILE A 15 -33.76 -6.50 20.73
C ILE A 15 -32.25 -6.41 20.53
N ILE A 16 -31.49 -7.44 20.94
CA ILE A 16 -30.04 -7.51 20.70
C ILE A 16 -29.74 -7.52 19.20
N ILE A 17 -30.39 -8.38 18.41
CA ILE A 17 -30.11 -8.44 16.96
C ILE A 17 -30.53 -7.17 16.23
N VAL A 18 -31.58 -6.48 16.69
CA VAL A 18 -32.00 -5.18 16.14
C VAL A 18 -30.94 -4.11 16.41
N ILE A 19 -30.45 -4.01 17.64
CA ILE A 19 -29.40 -3.05 18.00
C ILE A 19 -28.10 -3.36 17.24
N LEU A 20 -27.68 -4.63 17.20
CA LEU A 20 -26.51 -5.06 16.44
C LEU A 20 -26.67 -4.79 14.94
N GLY A 21 -27.88 -4.93 14.39
CA GLY A 21 -28.20 -4.60 13.00
C GLY A 21 -27.98 -3.12 12.67
N ILE A 22 -28.45 -2.22 13.54
CA ILE A 22 -28.27 -0.76 13.37
C ILE A 22 -26.79 -0.39 13.46
N LEU A 23 -26.07 -0.94 14.46
CA LEU A 23 -24.64 -0.69 14.62
C LEU A 23 -23.84 -1.21 13.43
N ALA A 24 -24.15 -2.39 12.93
CA ALA A 24 -23.49 -2.98 11.76
C ALA A 24 -23.74 -2.13 10.49
N ALA A 25 -24.96 -1.64 10.28
CA ALA A 25 -25.30 -0.83 9.11
C ALA A 25 -24.46 0.46 9.00
N VAL A 26 -24.10 1.08 10.13
CA VAL A 26 -23.26 2.29 10.16
C VAL A 26 -21.77 1.97 10.25
N ALA A 27 -21.39 0.92 10.98
CA ALA A 27 -19.99 0.59 11.23
C ALA A 27 -19.29 -0.02 10.01
N ILE A 28 -19.98 -0.89 9.25
CA ILE A 28 -19.41 -1.59 8.10
C ILE A 28 -18.90 -0.63 7.00
N PRO A 29 -19.69 0.34 6.49
CA PRO A 29 -19.20 1.24 5.44
C PRO A 29 -18.00 2.06 5.93
N LYS A 30 -18.09 2.62 7.14
CA LYS A 30 -16.99 3.37 7.75
C LYS A 30 -15.72 2.52 7.91
N TYR A 31 -15.86 1.25 8.29
CA TYR A 31 -14.72 0.34 8.40
C TYR A 31 -14.04 0.09 7.05
N ILE A 32 -14.81 -0.08 5.97
CA ILE A 32 -14.28 -0.24 4.61
C ILE A 32 -13.51 1.02 4.19
N ASP A 33 -14.08 2.20 4.41
CA ASP A 33 -13.43 3.47 4.09
C ASP A 33 -12.13 3.68 4.88
N MET A 34 -12.12 3.33 6.17
CA MET A 34 -10.93 3.41 7.01
C MET A 34 -9.83 2.45 6.54
N ARG A 35 -10.20 1.24 6.11
CA ARG A 35 -9.24 0.27 5.56
C ARG A 35 -8.62 0.76 4.26
N GLN A 36 -9.42 1.38 3.38
CA GLN A 36 -8.93 1.93 2.13
C GLN A 36 -7.96 3.09 2.39
N GLN A 37 -8.33 4.04 3.26
CA GLN A 37 -7.45 5.15 3.66
C GLN A 37 -6.13 4.68 4.29
N ALA A 38 -6.18 3.60 5.09
CA ALA A 38 -4.97 2.99 5.64
C ALA A 38 -4.09 2.39 4.55
N ALA A 39 -4.70 1.70 3.56
CA ALA A 39 -3.96 1.15 2.42
C ALA A 39 -3.29 2.25 1.59
N ASP A 40 -4.01 3.33 1.29
CA ASP A 40 -3.49 4.50 0.59
C ASP A 40 -2.34 5.17 1.36
N SER A 41 -2.45 5.27 2.68
CA SER A 41 -1.41 5.83 3.54
C SER A 41 -0.14 4.97 3.52
N SER A 42 -0.27 3.65 3.58
CA SER A 42 0.86 2.72 3.42
C SER A 42 1.51 2.86 2.04
N ALA A 43 0.69 2.96 0.98
CA ALA A 43 1.19 3.13 -0.38
C ALA A 43 1.97 4.44 -0.56
N ARG A 44 1.51 5.54 0.04
CA ARG A 44 2.25 6.81 0.09
C ARG A 44 3.59 6.67 0.83
N GLY A 45 3.61 5.93 1.93
CA GLY A 45 4.83 5.66 2.70
C GLY A 45 5.88 4.94 1.84
N ILE A 46 5.44 3.89 1.12
CA ILE A 46 6.30 3.15 0.19
C ILE A 46 6.79 4.06 -0.95
N LEU A 47 5.91 4.88 -1.54
CA LEU A 47 6.28 5.85 -2.58
C LEU A 47 7.37 6.82 -2.09
N GLY A 48 7.24 7.33 -0.87
CA GLY A 48 8.24 8.20 -0.24
C GLY A 48 9.58 7.51 -0.05
N GLY A 49 9.56 6.27 0.44
CA GLY A 49 10.75 5.44 0.60
C GLY A 49 11.47 5.19 -0.74
N LEU A 50 10.72 4.83 -1.79
CA LEU A 50 11.26 4.63 -3.13
C LEU A 50 11.87 5.91 -3.70
N ARG A 51 11.20 7.07 -3.54
CA ARG A 51 11.76 8.36 -3.96
C ARG A 51 13.08 8.68 -3.25
N GLY A 52 13.17 8.39 -1.96
CA GLY A 52 14.40 8.54 -1.19
C GLY A 52 15.53 7.64 -1.70
N ALA A 53 15.24 6.35 -1.91
CA ALA A 53 16.21 5.38 -2.42
C ALA A 53 16.74 5.78 -3.81
N VAL A 54 15.84 6.16 -4.72
CA VAL A 54 16.18 6.58 -6.08
C VAL A 54 17.01 7.88 -6.07
N THR A 55 16.67 8.83 -5.20
CA THR A 55 17.45 10.07 -5.03
C THR A 55 18.85 9.79 -4.48
N MET A 56 18.98 8.83 -3.56
CA MET A 56 20.28 8.42 -3.01
C MET A 56 21.18 7.79 -4.08
N VAL A 57 20.64 6.88 -4.90
CA VAL A 57 21.37 6.27 -6.02
C VAL A 57 21.79 7.32 -7.05
N TYR A 58 20.91 8.28 -7.33
CA TYR A 58 21.24 9.40 -8.20
C TYR A 58 22.38 10.26 -7.63
N ALA A 59 22.31 10.63 -6.36
CA ALA A 59 23.31 11.47 -5.70
C ALA A 59 24.69 10.78 -5.64
N ASP A 60 24.74 9.50 -5.28
CA ASP A 60 25.97 8.71 -5.29
C ASP A 60 26.62 8.73 -6.69
N ARG A 61 25.79 8.62 -7.74
CA ARG A 61 26.30 8.65 -9.11
C ARG A 61 26.78 10.00 -9.59
N ALA A 62 26.09 11.06 -9.20
CA ALA A 62 26.51 12.42 -9.51
C ALA A 62 27.86 12.76 -8.86
N ILE A 63 28.10 12.30 -7.61
CA ILE A 63 29.35 12.55 -6.88
C ILE A 63 30.52 11.75 -7.49
N ASN A 64 30.28 10.48 -7.82
CA ASN A 64 31.32 9.57 -8.30
C ASN A 64 31.55 9.63 -9.83
N ASN A 65 30.85 10.52 -10.56
CA ASN A 65 30.98 10.71 -12.00
C ASN A 65 30.78 9.43 -12.83
N TYR A 66 29.87 8.54 -12.41
CA TYR A 66 29.55 7.35 -13.19
C TYR A 66 28.89 7.73 -14.52
N THR A 67 29.34 7.12 -15.61
CA THR A 67 28.89 7.42 -16.99
C THR A 67 27.91 6.37 -17.56
N THR A 68 27.60 5.33 -16.79
CA THR A 68 26.65 4.29 -17.19
C THR A 68 25.21 4.67 -16.77
N PRO A 69 24.18 4.26 -17.54
CA PRO A 69 22.78 4.38 -17.13
C PRO A 69 22.46 3.71 -15.78
N ILE A 70 21.42 4.18 -15.09
CA ILE A 70 20.94 3.57 -13.85
C ILE A 70 19.95 2.47 -14.21
N ASP A 71 20.31 1.21 -13.97
CA ASP A 71 19.33 0.13 -14.05
C ASP A 71 18.45 0.11 -12.79
N MET A 72 17.28 0.73 -12.91
CA MET A 72 16.30 0.81 -11.82
C MET A 72 15.71 -0.55 -11.44
N THR A 73 15.81 -1.58 -12.28
CA THR A 73 15.37 -2.94 -11.91
C THR A 73 16.22 -3.50 -10.78
N THR A 74 17.53 -3.20 -10.78
CA THR A 74 18.45 -3.65 -9.73
C THR A 74 18.12 -2.99 -8.40
N VAL A 75 17.75 -1.70 -8.41
CA VAL A 75 17.31 -0.97 -7.23
C VAL A 75 16.03 -1.59 -6.66
N LEU A 76 15.06 -1.89 -7.53
CA LEU A 76 13.79 -2.50 -7.11
C LEU A 76 13.95 -3.90 -6.55
N ASN A 77 14.86 -4.70 -7.09
CA ASN A 77 15.13 -6.05 -6.57
C ASN A 77 15.72 -6.04 -5.16
N GLN A 78 16.25 -4.91 -4.69
CA GLN A 78 16.72 -4.73 -3.32
C GLN A 78 15.68 -4.14 -2.36
N VAL A 79 14.52 -3.75 -2.86
CA VAL A 79 13.44 -3.24 -2.02
C VAL A 79 12.88 -4.39 -1.19
N GLN A 80 12.85 -4.20 0.13
CA GLN A 80 12.28 -5.16 1.08
C GLN A 80 11.14 -4.47 1.83
N LEU A 81 9.91 -4.94 1.62
CA LEU A 81 8.72 -4.40 2.27
C LEU A 81 8.18 -5.43 3.26
N SER A 82 8.42 -5.21 4.54
CA SER A 82 7.96 -6.14 5.57
C SER A 82 6.43 -6.05 5.73
N GLY A 83 5.75 -7.20 5.65
CA GLY A 83 4.30 -7.28 5.82
C GLY A 83 3.46 -6.98 4.57
N TYR A 84 4.09 -6.81 3.41
CA TYR A 84 3.41 -6.65 2.13
C TYR A 84 3.91 -7.68 1.13
N ASP A 85 3.02 -8.18 0.28
CA ASP A 85 3.41 -8.97 -0.88
C ASP A 85 3.86 -8.02 -1.98
N SER A 86 5.10 -8.15 -2.43
CA SER A 86 5.72 -7.27 -3.41
C SER A 86 6.47 -8.06 -4.48
N SER A 87 6.30 -7.66 -5.73
CA SER A 87 6.91 -8.31 -6.88
C SER A 87 7.43 -7.27 -7.87
N THR A 88 8.67 -7.40 -8.30
CA THR A 88 9.20 -6.63 -9.42
C THR A 88 8.54 -7.12 -10.71
N TYR A 89 7.95 -6.21 -11.48
CA TYR A 89 7.25 -6.51 -12.73
C TYR A 89 7.87 -5.71 -13.88
N GLY A 90 8.41 -6.39 -14.89
CA GLY A 90 8.99 -5.73 -16.07
C GLY A 90 10.15 -4.77 -15.76
N PRO A 91 10.56 -3.92 -16.72
CA PRO A 91 11.60 -2.94 -16.48
C PRO A 91 11.10 -1.83 -15.55
N ALA A 92 11.79 -1.67 -14.42
CA ALA A 92 11.65 -0.57 -13.48
C ALA A 92 10.25 -0.37 -12.85
N ALA A 93 9.47 -1.45 -12.66
CA ALA A 93 8.23 -1.39 -11.88
C ALA A 93 8.18 -2.39 -10.71
N LEU A 94 7.61 -1.93 -9.60
CA LEU A 94 7.34 -2.72 -8.39
C LEU A 94 5.83 -2.78 -8.19
N THR A 95 5.29 -3.97 -8.02
CA THR A 95 3.90 -4.16 -7.60
C THR A 95 3.87 -4.49 -6.11
N VAL A 96 2.92 -3.91 -5.38
CA VAL A 96 2.69 -4.18 -3.96
C VAL A 96 1.20 -4.36 -3.74
N THR A 97 0.80 -5.46 -3.10
CA THR A 97 -0.61 -5.72 -2.78
C THR A 97 -0.89 -5.35 -1.32
N ILE A 98 -1.83 -4.43 -1.12
CA ILE A 98 -2.24 -3.91 0.20
C ILE A 98 -3.76 -4.03 0.32
N SER A 99 -4.25 -4.78 1.30
CA SER A 99 -5.69 -4.96 1.56
C SER A 99 -6.51 -5.32 0.31
N ASN A 100 -6.02 -6.28 -0.50
CA ASN A 100 -6.65 -6.74 -1.76
C ASN A 100 -6.63 -5.73 -2.92
N GLN A 101 -5.93 -4.60 -2.77
CA GLN A 101 -5.69 -3.63 -3.83
C GLN A 101 -4.21 -3.69 -4.24
N THR A 102 -3.94 -3.77 -5.54
CA THR A 102 -2.57 -3.72 -6.08
C THR A 102 -2.20 -2.30 -6.43
N TYR A 103 -1.02 -1.89 -5.98
CA TYR A 103 -0.34 -0.64 -6.31
C TYR A 103 0.91 -0.95 -7.10
N THR A 104 1.07 -0.32 -8.26
CA THR A 104 2.26 -0.42 -9.10
C THR A 104 3.02 0.88 -9.07
N TYR A 105 4.28 0.80 -8.68
CA TYR A 105 5.23 1.91 -8.66
C TYR A 105 6.10 1.82 -9.90
N TYR A 106 6.09 2.87 -10.71
CA TYR A 106 6.95 2.97 -11.89
C TYR A 106 8.09 3.93 -11.59
N LEU A 107 9.31 3.45 -11.81
CA LEU A 107 10.52 4.24 -11.80
C LEU A 107 10.86 4.51 -13.27
N ASN A 108 11.01 5.77 -13.63
CA ASN A 108 11.45 6.07 -15.00
C ASN A 108 12.95 5.78 -15.11
N ASP A 109 13.27 4.81 -15.95
CA ASP A 109 14.63 4.46 -16.33
C ASP A 109 15.30 5.66 -17.03
N THR A 110 16.46 6.07 -16.53
CA THR A 110 17.31 7.00 -17.25
C THR A 110 18.16 6.17 -18.21
N THR A 111 17.66 5.96 -19.43
CA THR A 111 18.40 5.29 -20.54
C THR A 111 19.61 6.10 -21.02
N SER A 112 19.92 7.20 -20.35
CA SER A 112 21.04 8.11 -20.58
C SER A 112 21.67 8.49 -19.24
N ILE A 113 22.89 9.06 -19.30
CA ILE A 113 23.59 9.57 -18.11
C ILE A 113 22.60 10.48 -17.36
N PRO A 114 22.37 10.24 -16.06
CA PRO A 114 21.29 10.89 -15.35
C PRO A 114 21.58 12.39 -15.17
N THR A 115 21.02 13.22 -16.05
CA THR A 115 21.09 14.69 -15.97
C THR A 115 19.96 15.30 -15.13
N THR A 116 18.97 14.49 -14.77
CA THR A 116 17.82 14.86 -13.94
C THR A 116 17.54 13.76 -12.92
N PRO A 117 17.07 14.12 -11.71
CA PRO A 117 16.63 13.14 -10.72
C PRO A 117 15.55 12.22 -11.30
N PRO A 118 15.65 10.90 -11.11
CA PRO A 118 14.60 9.99 -11.54
C PRO A 118 13.35 10.22 -10.69
N SER A 119 12.17 10.12 -11.30
CA SER A 119 10.90 10.25 -10.60
C SER A 119 10.26 8.88 -10.39
N VAL A 120 9.49 8.79 -9.30
CA VAL A 120 8.68 7.62 -8.98
C VAL A 120 7.22 8.04 -9.06
N THR A 121 6.44 7.27 -9.81
CA THR A 121 4.99 7.42 -9.95
C THR A 121 4.29 6.16 -9.45
N ILE A 122 3.01 6.27 -9.12
CA ILE A 122 2.19 5.18 -8.60
C ILE A 122 0.88 5.08 -9.38
N GLN A 123 0.43 3.86 -9.63
CA GLN A 123 -0.87 3.53 -10.21
C GLN A 123 -1.52 2.40 -9.41
N THR A 124 -2.84 2.35 -9.39
CA THR A 124 -3.65 1.22 -8.91
C THR A 124 -4.26 0.49 -10.11
N SER A 125 -4.90 -0.66 -9.88
CA SER A 125 -5.71 -1.35 -10.90
C SER A 125 -6.85 -0.50 -11.49
N THR A 126 -7.19 0.63 -10.85
CA THR A 126 -8.24 1.56 -11.25
C THR A 126 -7.72 2.88 -11.84
N GLY A 127 -6.39 3.08 -11.94
CA GLY A 127 -5.78 4.29 -12.50
C GLY A 127 -4.77 4.97 -11.58
N THR A 128 -4.47 6.25 -11.79
CA THR A 128 -3.60 6.99 -10.86
C THR A 128 -4.38 7.34 -9.59
N PRO A 129 -3.82 7.09 -8.39
CA PRO A 129 -4.47 7.49 -7.14
C PRO A 129 -4.75 9.01 -7.12
N ASN A 130 -5.93 9.39 -6.64
CA ASN A 130 -6.45 10.77 -6.67
C ASN A 130 -6.03 11.61 -5.46
N TRP A 131 -4.87 11.29 -4.89
CA TRP A 131 -4.48 11.71 -3.56
C TRP A 131 -3.10 12.36 -3.54
#